data_AF-A0A069QF94-F1
#
_entry.id   AF-A0A069QF94-F1
#
_cell.length_a   1.000
_cell.length_b   1.000
_cell.length_c   1.000
_cell.angle_alpha   90.00
_cell.angle_beta   90.00
_cell.angle_gamma   90.00
#
_symmetry.space_group_name_H-M   'P 1'
#
loop_
_entity.id
_entity.type
_entity.pdbx_description
1 polymer ?
#
loop_
_entity_poly.entity_id
_entity_poly.type
_entity_poly.pdbx_seq_one_letter_code
_entity_poly.pdbx_strand_id
1 'polypeptide(L)'
;MRIMFVGMALIAIVGATLTSCDGSGKAHGMERPDNTTLDAGAYAVNRVDSFPWNFPKDFALNDVEEGQTVLSPATFYGSAIQRGDNLATTLLPVYNFTVEKVGRNTITIASMGEQVVVPQALTVPLPKGETAQNGDVVLTWWQSGEGLQRAIVVDDTKLQKPKVCYLDLDYKSDGRGFANCHANEELHANSFKVLKNGEWTSGASVAIENNGQWKAAIILNVHANKLLLLDAESRIMVAEKSRCRLIPIKMNYDVGEHVFAKLGYTFEADCRITKVDKRVGRVWVEKNGTAVAVSILDVVKDLTD
;
A
#
# COMPACT_ATOMS: atom_id res chain seq x y z
N MET A 1 10.99 -16.30 -33.01
CA MET A 1 10.19 -17.30 -32.28
C MET A 1 9.12 -16.55 -31.51
N ARG A 2 7.88 -16.56 -32.01
CA ARG A 2 6.74 -15.81 -31.45
C ARG A 2 6.14 -16.63 -30.31
N ILE A 3 6.07 -16.09 -29.10
CA ILE A 3 5.29 -16.67 -28.01
C ILE A 3 4.05 -15.81 -27.83
N MET A 4 2.91 -16.41 -28.15
CA MET A 4 1.56 -15.87 -28.01
C MET A 4 1.19 -15.75 -26.53
N PHE A 5 0.64 -14.58 -26.17
CA PHE A 5 -0.18 -14.40 -24.98
C PHE A 5 -1.48 -15.21 -25.12
N VAL A 6 -1.73 -16.14 -24.20
CA VAL A 6 -3.04 -16.76 -24.01
C VAL A 6 -3.71 -16.02 -22.87
N GLY A 7 -4.70 -15.20 -23.23
CA GLY A 7 -5.64 -14.60 -22.28
C GLY A 7 -6.63 -15.65 -21.80
N MET A 8 -6.75 -15.81 -20.49
CA MET A 8 -7.74 -16.69 -19.89
C MET A 8 -8.93 -15.84 -19.42
N ALA A 9 -10.00 -15.87 -20.21
CA ALA A 9 -11.30 -15.31 -19.85
C ALA A 9 -12.01 -16.29 -18.90
N LEU A 10 -12.34 -15.83 -17.70
CA LEU A 10 -13.16 -16.60 -16.76
C LEU A 10 -14.64 -16.37 -17.10
N ILE A 11 -15.28 -17.39 -17.66
CA ILE A 11 -16.73 -17.43 -17.89
C ILE A 11 -17.37 -17.99 -16.60
N ALA A 12 -18.08 -17.14 -15.86
CA ALA A 12 -18.92 -17.57 -14.75
C ALA A 12 -20.26 -18.10 -15.29
N ILE A 13 -20.47 -19.40 -15.18
CA ILE A 13 -21.76 -20.05 -15.46
C ILE A 13 -22.63 -19.91 -14.22
N VAL A 14 -23.69 -19.12 -14.33
CA VAL A 14 -24.77 -19.02 -13.33
C VAL A 14 -25.66 -20.25 -13.48
N GLY A 15 -25.51 -21.20 -12.55
CA GLY A 15 -26.43 -22.33 -12.40
C GLY A 15 -27.53 -21.99 -11.41
N ALA A 16 -28.71 -21.62 -11.90
CA ALA A 16 -29.92 -21.53 -11.10
C ALA A 16 -30.48 -22.94 -10.87
N THR A 17 -30.52 -23.41 -9.63
CA THR A 17 -31.34 -24.55 -9.23
C THR A 17 -32.48 -24.07 -8.35
N LEU A 18 -33.62 -23.86 -8.99
CA LEU A 18 -34.91 -23.74 -8.33
C LEU A 18 -35.26 -25.11 -7.73
N THR A 19 -35.40 -25.18 -6.41
CA THR A 19 -36.15 -26.24 -5.74
C THR A 19 -37.34 -25.61 -5.05
N SER A 20 -38.50 -25.74 -5.69
CA SER A 20 -39.80 -25.44 -5.09
C SER A 20 -40.22 -26.60 -4.19
N CYS A 21 -40.51 -26.32 -2.93
CA CYS A 21 -41.41 -27.13 -2.13
C CYS A 21 -42.62 -26.27 -1.77
N ASP A 22 -43.78 -26.73 -2.23
CA ASP A 22 -45.10 -26.17 -2.00
C ASP A 22 -45.74 -26.84 -0.77
N GLY A 23 -46.66 -26.14 -0.10
CA GLY A 23 -47.71 -26.78 0.72
C GLY A 23 -47.62 -26.80 2.25
N SER A 24 -48.12 -25.71 2.86
CA SER A 24 -49.10 -25.66 3.97
C SER A 24 -48.94 -26.49 5.26
N GLY A 25 -48.87 -25.80 6.42
CA GLY A 25 -49.10 -26.43 7.73
C GLY A 25 -49.09 -25.49 8.95
N LYS A 26 -50.26 -24.92 9.26
CA LYS A 26 -50.80 -24.48 10.57
C LYS A 26 -49.95 -23.60 11.52
N ALA A 27 -50.50 -22.43 11.82
CA ALA A 27 -50.19 -21.62 12.99
C ALA A 27 -50.63 -22.33 14.29
N HIS A 28 -49.70 -22.42 15.24
CA HIS A 28 -49.99 -22.51 16.67
C HIS A 28 -48.91 -21.71 17.40
N GLY A 29 -49.33 -20.72 18.19
CA GLY A 29 -48.43 -19.94 19.03
C GLY A 29 -47.93 -20.73 20.23
N MET A 30 -46.68 -20.48 20.62
CA MET A 30 -46.24 -20.52 22.02
C MET A 30 -44.91 -19.77 22.13
N GLU A 31 -44.91 -18.77 23.01
CA GLU A 31 -43.82 -18.21 23.82
C GLU A 31 -42.50 -17.78 23.16
N ARG A 32 -42.27 -16.46 23.26
CA ARG A 32 -40.99 -15.77 23.11
C ARG A 32 -40.14 -16.04 24.36
N PRO A 33 -38.96 -16.68 24.26
CA PRO A 33 -37.99 -16.64 25.33
C PRO A 33 -37.24 -15.31 25.26
N ASP A 34 -37.08 -14.74 26.45
CA ASP A 34 -36.33 -13.54 26.76
C ASP A 34 -34.87 -13.58 26.30
N ASN A 35 -34.32 -12.38 26.23
CA ASN A 35 -32.91 -12.05 26.06
C ASN A 35 -31.95 -13.02 26.77
N THR A 36 -31.41 -13.96 26.02
CA THR A 36 -30.15 -14.62 26.39
C THR A 36 -29.03 -13.90 25.66
N THR A 37 -28.24 -13.16 26.44
CA THR A 37 -26.87 -12.73 26.14
C THR A 37 -26.20 -13.67 25.15
N LEU A 38 -25.91 -13.15 23.95
CA LEU A 38 -25.05 -13.81 22.97
C LEU A 38 -23.68 -14.00 23.63
N ASP A 39 -23.39 -15.26 23.94
CA ASP A 39 -22.07 -15.72 24.36
C ASP A 39 -21.02 -15.22 23.38
N ALA A 40 -20.19 -14.30 23.84
CA ALA A 40 -18.92 -13.92 23.24
C ALA A 40 -17.92 -15.08 23.45
N GLY A 41 -18.18 -16.21 22.80
CA GLY A 41 -17.58 -17.49 23.14
C GLY A 41 -17.38 -18.45 21.98
N ALA A 42 -16.99 -17.96 20.80
CA ALA A 42 -16.34 -18.78 19.76
C ALA A 42 -15.53 -17.86 18.83
N TYR A 43 -14.27 -18.20 18.59
CA TYR A 43 -13.27 -17.47 17.76
C TYR A 43 -12.51 -16.30 18.42
N ALA A 44 -12.09 -16.45 19.67
CA ALA A 44 -11.00 -15.63 20.22
C ALA A 44 -9.64 -16.31 19.99
N VAL A 45 -9.24 -16.49 18.71
CA VAL A 45 -7.80 -16.49 18.42
C VAL A 45 -7.36 -15.06 18.69
N ASN A 46 -6.47 -14.86 19.65
CA ASN A 46 -5.90 -13.55 19.92
C ASN A 46 -5.20 -13.11 18.62
N ARG A 47 -5.82 -12.22 17.83
CA ARG A 47 -5.42 -11.90 16.43
C ARG A 47 -3.99 -11.34 16.31
N VAL A 48 -3.31 -11.08 17.42
CA VAL A 48 -1.90 -10.62 17.51
C VAL A 48 -0.89 -11.77 17.46
N ASP A 49 -1.28 -12.99 17.83
CA ASP A 49 -0.38 -14.16 17.76
C ASP A 49 -0.09 -14.59 16.30
N SER A 50 -0.91 -14.11 15.37
CA SER A 50 -0.81 -14.30 13.93
C SER A 50 0.13 -13.30 13.25
N PHE A 51 1.08 -12.68 13.96
CA PHE A 51 2.10 -11.81 13.35
C PHE A 51 3.40 -12.61 13.13
N PRO A 52 3.64 -13.19 11.93
CA PRO A 52 4.74 -14.13 11.70
C PRO A 52 6.08 -13.44 11.41
N TRP A 53 6.07 -12.14 11.13
CA TRP A 53 7.26 -11.43 10.71
C TRP A 53 8.18 -11.16 11.89
N ASN A 54 9.50 -11.25 11.67
CA ASN A 54 10.53 -10.99 12.68
C ASN A 54 10.68 -9.48 12.98
N PHE A 55 9.59 -8.83 13.37
CA PHE A 55 9.49 -7.44 13.79
C PHE A 55 8.87 -7.41 15.20
N PRO A 56 9.16 -6.42 16.07
CA PRO A 56 8.65 -6.42 17.44
C PRO A 56 7.13 -6.52 17.50
N LYS A 57 6.62 -7.51 18.24
CA LYS A 57 5.17 -7.74 18.40
C LYS A 57 4.52 -6.71 19.32
N ASP A 58 5.30 -6.09 20.19
CA ASP A 58 4.93 -5.02 21.11
C ASP A 58 5.15 -3.62 20.51
N PHE A 59 5.44 -3.54 19.20
CA PHE A 59 5.54 -2.27 18.50
C PHE A 59 4.27 -1.44 18.70
N ALA A 60 4.46 -0.19 19.11
CA ALA A 60 3.41 0.80 19.25
C ALA A 60 3.76 2.04 18.43
N LEU A 61 2.75 2.58 17.76
CA LEU A 61 2.82 3.87 17.08
C LEU A 61 2.79 4.98 18.14
N ASN A 62 3.56 6.03 17.88
CA ASN A 62 3.45 7.27 18.63
C ASN A 62 2.26 8.08 18.09
N ASP A 63 1.54 8.74 18.99
CA ASP A 63 0.57 9.79 18.66
C ASP A 63 -0.54 9.38 17.67
N VAL A 64 -0.91 8.10 17.67
CA VAL A 64 -2.12 7.62 16.97
C VAL A 64 -3.34 7.78 17.85
N GLU A 65 -4.44 8.27 17.28
CA GLU A 65 -5.67 8.58 18.03
C GLU A 65 -6.93 8.03 17.35
N GLU A 66 -8.00 7.92 18.14
CA GLU A 66 -9.33 7.56 17.62
C GLU A 66 -9.83 8.61 16.61
N GLY A 67 -10.49 8.14 15.56
CA GLY A 67 -10.95 8.97 14.45
C GLY A 67 -9.85 9.39 13.47
N GLN A 68 -8.58 9.01 13.68
CA GLN A 68 -7.51 9.31 12.74
C GLN A 68 -7.58 8.42 11.50
N THR A 69 -7.27 8.99 10.33
CA THR A 69 -7.09 8.22 9.10
C THR A 69 -5.74 7.51 9.11
N VAL A 70 -5.74 6.23 8.76
CA VAL A 70 -4.55 5.38 8.71
C VAL A 70 -4.53 4.58 7.41
N LEU A 71 -3.34 4.17 6.99
CA LEU A 71 -3.14 3.17 5.94
C LEU A 71 -2.83 1.82 6.59
N SER A 72 -3.56 0.76 6.24
CA SER A 72 -3.39 -0.57 6.85
C SER A 72 -3.81 -1.69 5.89
N PRO A 73 -3.28 -2.91 5.98
CA PRO A 73 -3.78 -4.07 5.23
C PRO A 73 -4.96 -4.75 5.93
N ALA A 74 -5.71 -4.04 6.78
CA ALA A 74 -6.62 -4.61 7.78
C ALA A 74 -7.63 -5.61 7.24
N THR A 75 -8.37 -5.23 6.20
CA THR A 75 -9.36 -6.10 5.56
C THR A 75 -8.72 -7.41 5.12
N PHE A 76 -7.61 -7.33 4.40
CA PHE A 76 -6.93 -8.50 3.84
C PHE A 76 -6.23 -9.33 4.91
N TYR A 77 -5.65 -8.69 5.92
CA TYR A 77 -5.01 -9.35 7.06
C TYR A 77 -6.04 -10.12 7.89
N GLY A 78 -7.16 -9.49 8.23
CA GLY A 78 -8.27 -10.11 8.96
C GLY A 78 -8.84 -11.31 8.20
N SER A 79 -9.12 -11.16 6.91
CA SER A 79 -9.63 -12.26 6.09
C SER A 79 -8.60 -13.39 5.92
N ALA A 80 -7.31 -13.07 5.78
CA ALA A 80 -6.25 -14.08 5.65
C ALA A 80 -6.12 -14.91 6.94
N ILE A 81 -6.20 -14.29 8.11
CA ILE A 81 -6.23 -15.00 9.39
C ILE A 81 -7.46 -15.91 9.46
N GLN A 82 -8.64 -15.40 9.11
CA GLN A 82 -9.89 -16.16 9.17
C GLN A 82 -9.85 -17.41 8.27
N ARG A 83 -9.20 -17.32 7.11
CA ARG A 83 -9.01 -18.45 6.19
C ARG A 83 -7.86 -19.39 6.57
N GLY A 84 -7.00 -19.00 7.52
CA GLY A 84 -5.80 -19.75 7.87
C GLY A 84 -4.70 -19.66 6.81
N ASP A 85 -4.66 -18.58 6.04
CA ASP A 85 -3.68 -18.38 4.98
C ASP A 85 -2.25 -18.20 5.56
N ASN A 86 -1.24 -18.58 4.78
CA ASN A 86 0.14 -18.27 5.12
C ASN A 86 0.45 -16.79 4.86
N LEU A 87 0.37 -15.98 5.91
CA LEU A 87 0.62 -14.54 5.89
C LEU A 87 1.98 -14.12 5.33
N ALA A 88 3.00 -14.98 5.35
CA ALA A 88 4.31 -14.67 4.75
C ALA A 88 4.27 -14.62 3.21
N THR A 89 3.27 -15.24 2.59
CA THR A 89 3.11 -15.33 1.13
C THR A 89 1.85 -14.63 0.61
N THR A 90 0.92 -14.31 1.51
CA THR A 90 -0.33 -13.62 1.19
C THR A 90 -0.10 -12.19 0.73
N LEU A 91 -0.82 -11.79 -0.33
CA LEU A 91 -0.87 -10.40 -0.75
C LEU A 91 -1.78 -9.63 0.21
N LEU A 92 -1.26 -8.54 0.76
CA LEU A 92 -1.91 -7.71 1.77
C LEU A 92 -1.95 -6.26 1.28
N PRO A 93 -2.82 -5.93 0.30
CA PRO A 93 -3.01 -4.56 -0.15
C PRO A 93 -3.32 -3.63 1.02
N VAL A 94 -2.74 -2.43 1.01
CA VAL A 94 -2.85 -1.45 2.10
C VAL A 94 -3.86 -0.38 1.69
N TYR A 95 -4.98 -0.28 2.42
CA TYR A 95 -6.07 0.67 2.16
C TYR A 95 -6.18 1.71 3.27
N ASN A 96 -7.02 2.74 3.06
CA ASN A 96 -7.29 3.74 4.08
C ASN A 96 -8.42 3.27 5.01
N PHE A 97 -8.29 3.57 6.29
CA PHE A 97 -9.28 3.27 7.33
C PHE A 97 -9.32 4.39 8.36
N THR A 98 -10.38 4.40 9.18
CA THR A 98 -10.50 5.27 10.34
C THR A 98 -10.32 4.46 11.62
N VAL A 99 -9.39 4.88 12.48
CA VAL A 99 -9.15 4.26 13.79
C VAL A 99 -10.41 4.37 14.65
N GLU A 100 -10.92 3.23 15.13
CA GLU A 100 -12.02 3.21 16.09
C GLU A 100 -11.50 3.16 17.53
N LYS A 101 -10.42 2.42 17.76
CA LYS A 101 -9.83 2.25 19.09
C LYS A 101 -8.34 2.02 19.02
N VAL A 102 -7.60 2.66 19.92
CA VAL A 102 -6.16 2.45 20.09
C VAL A 102 -5.93 1.50 21.27
N GLY A 103 -5.31 0.35 20.99
CA GLY A 103 -4.83 -0.60 22.00
C GLY A 103 -3.36 -0.34 22.37
N ARG A 104 -2.77 -1.23 23.18
CA ARG A 104 -1.35 -1.10 23.59
C ARG A 104 -0.38 -1.28 22.42
N ASN A 105 -0.62 -2.28 21.58
CA ASN A 105 0.18 -2.65 20.39
C ASN A 105 -0.71 -3.03 19.20
N THR A 106 -2.01 -2.77 19.31
CA THR A 106 -3.02 -3.03 18.28
C THR A 106 -3.88 -1.81 18.03
N ILE A 107 -4.54 -1.78 16.88
CA ILE A 107 -5.58 -0.81 16.53
C ILE A 107 -6.81 -1.57 16.08
N THR A 108 -7.98 -1.11 16.49
CA THR A 108 -9.27 -1.52 15.91
C THR A 108 -9.67 -0.52 14.84
N ILE A 109 -10.05 -1.03 13.68
CA ILE A 109 -10.41 -0.22 12.50
C ILE A 109 -11.72 -0.76 11.92
N ALA A 110 -12.58 0.17 11.52
CA ALA A 110 -13.82 -0.12 10.79
C ALA A 110 -13.47 -0.47 9.34
N SER A 111 -13.80 -1.68 8.90
CA SER A 111 -13.55 -2.17 7.55
C SER A 111 -14.82 -2.85 7.03
N MET A 112 -15.44 -2.28 6.00
CA MET A 112 -16.61 -2.88 5.30
C MET A 112 -17.76 -3.28 6.24
N GLY A 113 -17.99 -2.51 7.31
CA GLY A 113 -19.03 -2.79 8.32
C GLY A 113 -18.62 -3.76 9.42
N GLU A 114 -17.39 -4.26 9.40
CA GLU A 114 -16.82 -5.10 10.45
C GLU A 114 -15.69 -4.38 11.20
N GLN A 115 -15.45 -4.81 12.44
CA GLN A 115 -14.30 -4.38 13.22
C GLN A 115 -13.15 -5.36 13.07
N VAL A 116 -12.00 -4.85 12.64
CA VAL A 116 -10.77 -5.63 12.53
C VAL A 116 -9.73 -5.09 13.49
N VAL A 117 -9.22 -5.98 14.35
CA VAL A 117 -8.07 -5.70 15.20
C VAL A 117 -6.80 -6.08 14.45
N VAL A 118 -5.89 -5.12 14.27
CA VAL A 118 -4.61 -5.33 13.61
C VAL A 118 -3.44 -4.91 14.52
N PRO A 119 -2.26 -5.55 14.39
CA PRO A 119 -1.03 -5.04 14.99
C PRO A 119 -0.72 -3.61 14.52
N GLN A 120 -0.31 -2.74 15.44
CA GLN A 120 0.09 -1.36 15.11
C GLN A 120 1.27 -1.31 14.12
N ALA A 121 2.13 -2.33 14.13
CA ALA A 121 3.21 -2.48 13.16
C ALA A 121 2.72 -2.51 11.69
N LEU A 122 1.48 -2.95 11.42
CA LEU A 122 0.90 -2.98 10.07
C LEU A 122 0.17 -1.68 9.71
N THR A 123 0.18 -0.68 10.57
CA THR A 123 -0.61 0.54 10.41
C THR A 123 0.31 1.74 10.23
N VAL A 124 -0.02 2.63 9.29
CA VAL A 124 0.69 3.89 9.04
C VAL A 124 -0.28 5.05 9.30
N PRO A 125 -0.09 5.84 10.37
CA PRO A 125 -0.94 6.98 10.65
C PRO A 125 -0.66 8.13 9.68
N LEU A 126 -1.74 8.78 9.22
CA LEU A 126 -1.66 10.01 8.46
C LEU A 126 -1.89 11.20 9.41
N PRO A 127 -0.95 12.14 9.50
CA PRO A 127 -1.04 13.26 10.45
C PRO A 127 -2.20 14.19 10.11
N LYS A 128 -2.78 14.79 11.16
CA LYS A 128 -3.78 15.86 11.01
C LYS A 128 -3.10 17.20 10.76
N GLY A 129 -3.72 18.04 9.93
CA GLY A 129 -3.26 19.41 9.66
C GLY A 129 -1.98 19.50 8.83
N GLU A 130 -1.49 18.39 8.27
CA GLU A 130 -0.33 18.38 7.38
C GLU A 130 -0.57 19.31 6.18
N THR A 131 0.47 20.04 5.79
CA THR A 131 0.48 20.91 4.61
C THR A 131 1.58 20.46 3.66
N ALA A 132 1.33 20.52 2.34
CA ALA A 132 2.35 20.22 1.34
C ALA A 132 2.48 21.35 0.32
N GLN A 133 3.69 21.52 -0.20
CA GLN A 133 4.03 22.52 -1.22
C GLN A 133 4.24 21.85 -2.57
N ASN A 134 4.17 22.64 -3.64
CA ASN A 134 4.41 22.14 -4.99
C ASN A 134 5.79 21.46 -5.12
N GLY A 135 5.80 20.23 -5.65
CA GLY A 135 6.98 19.38 -5.76
C GLY A 135 7.29 18.52 -4.52
N ASP A 136 6.57 18.65 -3.41
CA ASP A 136 6.66 17.70 -2.31
C ASP A 136 6.12 16.33 -2.73
N VAL A 137 6.72 15.28 -2.19
CA VAL A 137 6.20 13.92 -2.31
C VAL A 137 5.46 13.57 -1.04
N VAL A 138 4.27 13.00 -1.18
CA VAL A 138 3.40 12.62 -0.07
C VAL A 138 3.08 11.14 -0.12
N LEU A 139 2.89 10.53 1.05
CA LEU A 139 2.25 9.23 1.22
C LEU A 139 0.75 9.44 1.46
N THR A 140 -0.08 8.73 0.73
CA THR A 140 -1.55 8.83 0.76
C THR A 140 -2.17 7.52 0.26
N TRP A 141 -3.45 7.55 -0.13
CA TRP A 141 -4.09 6.54 -0.98
C TRP A 141 -4.64 7.20 -2.24
N TRP A 142 -5.01 6.39 -3.24
CA TRP A 142 -5.72 6.89 -4.42
C TRP A 142 -7.12 7.41 -4.04
N GLN A 143 -7.34 8.72 -4.04
CA GLN A 143 -8.51 9.36 -3.42
C GLN A 143 -9.85 8.96 -4.05
N SER A 144 -9.93 8.83 -5.38
CA SER A 144 -11.14 8.32 -6.06
C SER A 144 -11.26 6.79 -6.02
N GLY A 145 -10.42 6.10 -5.25
CA GLY A 145 -10.50 4.67 -5.04
C GLY A 145 -9.80 4.22 -3.76
N GLU A 146 -9.00 3.15 -3.86
CA GLU A 146 -8.33 2.54 -2.71
C GLU A 146 -6.89 2.17 -3.07
N GLY A 147 -6.10 1.85 -2.05
CA GLY A 147 -4.70 1.47 -2.22
C GLY A 147 -3.72 2.58 -1.86
N LEU A 148 -2.73 2.22 -1.06
CA LEU A 148 -1.58 3.06 -0.71
C LEU A 148 -0.94 3.59 -2.00
N GLN A 149 -0.66 4.88 -1.99
CA GLN A 149 0.00 5.58 -3.08
C GLN A 149 1.01 6.56 -2.52
N ARG A 150 2.06 6.79 -3.30
CA ARG A 150 2.88 7.98 -3.19
C ARG A 150 2.53 8.90 -4.33
N ALA A 151 2.50 10.20 -4.07
CA ALA A 151 2.12 11.19 -5.06
C ALA A 151 3.04 12.41 -4.97
N ILE A 152 3.21 13.13 -6.07
CA ILE A 152 3.90 14.42 -6.09
C ILE A 152 2.87 15.54 -6.17
N VAL A 153 3.05 16.59 -5.37
CA VAL A 153 2.19 17.77 -5.41
C VAL A 153 2.48 18.59 -6.66
N VAL A 154 1.41 18.94 -7.38
CA VAL A 154 1.47 19.70 -8.65
C VAL A 154 0.72 21.03 -8.61
N ASP A 155 -0.07 21.25 -7.56
CA ASP A 155 -0.80 22.50 -7.28
C ASP A 155 -1.03 22.59 -5.77
N ASP A 156 -0.43 23.60 -5.14
CA ASP A 156 -0.45 23.86 -3.71
C ASP A 156 -1.28 25.10 -3.34
N THR A 157 -2.18 25.55 -4.22
CA THR A 157 -3.13 26.65 -3.93
C THR A 157 -3.96 26.40 -2.68
N LYS A 158 -4.19 25.14 -2.32
CA LYS A 158 -4.76 24.69 -1.03
C LYS A 158 -3.77 23.78 -0.31
N LEU A 159 -2.95 24.33 0.59
CA LEU A 159 -1.86 23.60 1.25
C LEU A 159 -2.29 22.30 1.98
N GLN A 160 -3.48 22.25 2.56
CA GLN A 160 -4.02 21.06 3.25
C GLN A 160 -4.84 20.12 2.34
N LYS A 161 -5.07 20.53 1.10
CA LYS A 161 -5.81 19.78 0.07
C LYS A 161 -5.13 19.99 -1.29
N PRO A 162 -3.84 19.68 -1.41
CA PRO A 162 -3.10 19.93 -2.64
C PRO A 162 -3.63 19.05 -3.78
N LYS A 163 -3.41 19.44 -5.03
CA LYS A 163 -3.57 18.51 -6.15
C LYS A 163 -2.27 17.77 -6.41
N VAL A 164 -2.40 16.52 -6.81
CA VAL A 164 -1.25 15.63 -6.98
C VAL A 164 -1.26 14.86 -8.30
N CYS A 165 -0.10 14.31 -8.64
CA CYS A 165 0.04 13.22 -9.60
C CYS A 165 0.54 11.97 -8.86
N TYR A 166 -0.20 10.87 -8.95
CA TYR A 166 0.22 9.60 -8.33
C TYR A 166 1.45 9.04 -9.00
N LEU A 167 2.39 8.57 -8.19
CA LEU A 167 3.68 8.07 -8.63
C LEU A 167 3.69 6.56 -8.85
N ASP A 168 2.87 5.80 -8.11
CA ASP A 168 2.89 4.33 -8.15
C ASP A 168 1.89 3.73 -9.14
N LEU A 169 0.95 4.54 -9.67
CA LEU A 169 0.02 4.13 -10.72
C LEU A 169 0.68 4.09 -12.11
N ASP A 170 0.16 3.24 -12.99
CA ASP A 170 0.64 3.08 -14.39
C ASP A 170 0.62 4.43 -15.13
N TYR A 171 1.78 4.89 -15.58
CA TYR A 171 1.91 6.10 -16.37
C TYR A 171 2.32 5.76 -17.80
N LYS A 172 1.61 6.33 -18.78
CA LYS A 172 1.93 6.13 -20.19
C LYS A 172 2.19 7.47 -20.86
N SER A 173 3.23 7.49 -21.70
CA SER A 173 3.64 8.66 -22.47
C SER A 173 2.56 9.15 -23.44
N ASP A 174 1.63 8.28 -23.83
CA ASP A 174 0.50 8.61 -24.71
C ASP A 174 -0.72 9.19 -23.95
N GLY A 175 -0.60 9.38 -22.63
CA GLY A 175 -1.66 9.95 -21.79
C GLY A 175 -2.77 8.97 -21.40
N ARG A 176 -2.69 7.69 -21.76
CA ARG A 176 -3.73 6.68 -21.48
C ARG A 176 -3.41 5.79 -20.27
N GLY A 177 -2.35 6.11 -19.51
CA GLY A 177 -2.02 5.40 -18.28
C GLY A 177 -3.01 5.73 -17.17
N PHE A 178 -3.18 4.83 -16.23
CA PHE A 178 -4.09 5.03 -15.10
C PHE A 178 -3.71 6.28 -14.28
N ALA A 179 -2.41 6.51 -14.05
CA ALA A 179 -1.91 7.74 -13.42
C ALA A 179 -2.26 9.01 -14.22
N ASN A 180 -2.31 8.92 -15.55
CA ASN A 180 -2.66 10.06 -16.40
C ASN A 180 -4.14 10.45 -16.25
N CYS A 181 -5.03 9.46 -16.13
CA CYS A 181 -6.47 9.67 -15.94
C CYS A 181 -6.82 10.31 -14.60
N HIS A 182 -5.95 10.15 -13.59
CA HIS A 182 -6.10 10.71 -12.24
C HIS A 182 -5.07 11.80 -11.94
N ALA A 183 -4.50 12.43 -12.97
CA ALA A 183 -3.58 13.55 -12.79
C ALA A 183 -4.34 14.79 -12.27
N ASN A 184 -3.71 15.54 -11.36
CA ASN A 184 -4.27 16.71 -10.67
C ASN A 184 -5.47 16.39 -9.77
N GLU A 185 -5.54 15.19 -9.19
CA GLU A 185 -6.55 14.87 -8.20
C GLU A 185 -6.31 15.65 -6.90
N GLU A 186 -7.37 16.24 -6.32
CA GLU A 186 -7.30 16.99 -5.06
C GLU A 186 -7.35 16.03 -3.87
N LEU A 187 -6.33 16.08 -3.00
CA LEU A 187 -6.32 15.30 -1.78
C LEU A 187 -7.33 15.83 -0.75
N HIS A 188 -7.95 14.94 0.01
CA HIS A 188 -8.74 15.34 1.18
C HIS A 188 -7.83 15.93 2.29
N ALA A 189 -8.41 16.69 3.21
CA ALA A 189 -7.64 17.13 4.39
C ALA A 189 -7.33 15.94 5.29
N ASN A 190 -6.19 15.96 5.99
CA ASN A 190 -5.74 14.88 6.87
C ASN A 190 -5.59 13.52 6.15
N SER A 191 -5.35 13.54 4.84
CA SER A 191 -5.29 12.35 3.99
C SER A 191 -3.88 11.99 3.52
N PHE A 192 -2.87 12.68 4.03
CA PHE A 192 -1.50 12.50 3.56
C PHE A 192 -0.46 12.83 4.64
N LYS A 193 0.76 12.35 4.38
CA LYS A 193 1.97 12.67 5.12
C LYS A 193 3.02 13.15 4.13
N VAL A 194 3.71 14.25 4.40
CA VAL A 194 4.84 14.68 3.56
C VAL A 194 6.05 13.76 3.80
N LEU A 195 6.64 13.25 2.73
CA LEU A 195 7.84 12.42 2.77
C LEU A 195 9.07 13.30 2.60
N LYS A 196 9.99 13.19 3.56
CA LYS A 196 11.23 13.97 3.57
C LYS A 196 12.38 13.16 2.97
N ASN A 197 13.19 13.84 2.19
CA ASN A 197 14.34 13.23 1.54
C ASN A 197 15.36 12.70 2.57
N GLY A 198 15.79 11.44 2.42
CA GLY A 198 16.78 10.83 3.31
C GLY A 198 16.22 10.26 4.61
N GLU A 199 14.91 10.36 4.87
CA GLU A 199 14.30 9.80 6.07
C GLU A 199 13.84 8.35 5.88
N TRP A 200 14.31 7.45 6.76
CA TRP A 200 13.81 6.08 6.87
C TRP A 200 12.47 6.08 7.60
N THR A 201 11.41 6.39 6.89
CA THR A 201 10.06 6.54 7.46
C THR A 201 9.01 5.83 6.61
N SER A 202 7.81 5.60 7.16
CA SER A 202 6.69 5.02 6.43
C SER A 202 6.43 5.77 5.13
N GLY A 203 6.33 5.04 4.02
CA GLY A 203 6.18 5.55 2.66
C GLY A 203 7.48 5.71 1.87
N ALA A 204 8.65 5.70 2.51
CA ALA A 204 9.91 5.84 1.78
C ALA A 204 10.21 4.59 0.93
N SER A 205 10.76 4.81 -0.28
CA SER A 205 11.26 3.75 -1.17
C SER A 205 12.55 3.17 -0.63
N VAL A 206 12.69 1.85 -0.68
CA VAL A 206 13.98 1.17 -0.48
C VAL A 206 14.21 0.14 -1.58
N ALA A 207 15.47 -0.08 -1.93
CA ALA A 207 15.93 -1.27 -2.62
C ALA A 207 16.48 -2.26 -1.59
N ILE A 208 16.15 -3.55 -1.72
CA ILE A 208 16.60 -4.62 -0.83
C ILE A 208 17.50 -5.56 -1.62
N GLU A 209 18.73 -5.79 -1.15
CA GLU A 209 19.60 -6.80 -1.73
C GLU A 209 19.11 -8.21 -1.36
N ASN A 210 18.85 -9.00 -2.40
CA ASN A 210 18.43 -10.39 -2.26
C ASN A 210 19.00 -11.22 -3.42
N ASN A 211 20.02 -12.02 -3.13
CA ASN A 211 20.66 -12.94 -4.07
C ASN A 211 21.19 -12.23 -5.32
N GLY A 212 21.86 -11.09 -5.14
CA GLY A 212 22.43 -10.30 -6.25
C GLY A 212 21.40 -9.50 -7.06
N GLN A 213 20.13 -9.45 -6.61
CA GLN A 213 19.10 -8.60 -7.17
C GLN A 213 18.64 -7.56 -6.16
N TRP A 214 18.35 -6.37 -6.64
CA TRP A 214 17.81 -5.27 -5.85
C TRP A 214 16.28 -5.23 -6.00
N LYS A 215 15.54 -5.72 -5.02
CA LYS A 215 14.07 -5.72 -5.03
C LYS A 215 13.52 -4.40 -4.50
N ALA A 216 12.49 -3.87 -5.14
CA ALA A 216 11.82 -2.64 -4.70
C ALA A 216 10.82 -2.92 -3.57
N ALA A 217 10.81 -2.06 -2.55
CA ALA A 217 9.82 -2.08 -1.48
C ALA A 217 9.54 -0.69 -0.90
N ILE A 218 8.42 -0.58 -0.19
CA ILE A 218 8.00 0.61 0.54
C ILE A 218 8.09 0.31 2.04
N ILE A 219 8.63 1.22 2.83
CA ILE A 219 8.64 1.09 4.29
C ILE A 219 7.21 1.28 4.82
N LEU A 220 6.72 0.34 5.62
CA LEU A 220 5.52 0.50 6.42
C LEU A 220 5.86 1.05 7.80
N ASN A 221 6.79 0.43 8.51
CA ASN A 221 7.22 0.87 9.83
C ASN A 221 8.71 0.56 10.07
N VAL A 222 9.31 1.29 11.01
CA VAL A 222 10.73 1.20 11.34
C VAL A 222 10.87 0.99 12.84
N HIS A 223 11.71 0.04 13.24
CA HIS A 223 12.07 -0.15 14.64
C HIS A 223 13.54 -0.51 14.76
N ALA A 224 14.32 0.36 15.41
CA ALA A 224 15.77 0.25 15.52
C ALA A 224 16.43 0.01 14.14
N ASN A 225 17.07 -1.15 13.94
CA ASN A 225 17.72 -1.56 12.70
C ASN A 225 16.81 -2.36 11.75
N LYS A 226 15.54 -2.62 12.10
CA LYS A 226 14.59 -3.39 11.30
C LYS A 226 13.60 -2.50 10.57
N LEU A 227 13.27 -2.92 9.36
CA LEU A 227 12.25 -2.32 8.51
C LEU A 227 11.15 -3.36 8.28
N LEU A 228 9.90 -2.97 8.52
CA LEU A 228 8.75 -3.68 8.01
C LEU A 228 8.40 -3.09 6.65
N LEU A 229 8.38 -3.94 5.63
CA LEU A 229 8.36 -3.54 4.23
C LEU A 229 7.16 -4.13 3.51
N LEU A 230 6.61 -3.39 2.57
CA LEU A 230 5.65 -3.84 1.57
C LEU A 230 6.39 -3.98 0.24
N ASP A 231 6.50 -5.19 -0.28
CA ASP A 231 7.10 -5.41 -1.61
C ASP A 231 6.18 -4.92 -2.74
N ALA A 232 6.69 -4.93 -3.97
CA ALA A 232 5.94 -4.46 -5.14
C ALA A 232 4.70 -5.30 -5.48
N GLU A 233 4.52 -6.49 -4.90
CA GLU A 233 3.32 -7.34 -5.03
C GLU A 233 2.36 -7.17 -3.84
N SER A 234 2.65 -6.25 -2.91
CA SER A 234 1.94 -6.09 -1.64
C SER A 234 2.12 -7.22 -0.63
N ARG A 235 3.23 -7.96 -0.66
CA ARG A 235 3.61 -8.86 0.44
C ARG A 235 4.37 -8.11 1.52
N ILE A 236 4.15 -8.51 2.76
CA ILE A 236 4.85 -7.96 3.91
C ILE A 236 6.11 -8.77 4.17
N MET A 237 7.22 -8.07 4.40
CA MET A 237 8.48 -8.70 4.79
C MET A 237 9.25 -7.83 5.78
N VAL A 238 10.30 -8.42 6.38
CA VAL A 238 11.22 -7.69 7.26
C VAL A 238 12.62 -7.78 6.70
N ALA A 239 13.32 -6.65 6.69
CA ALA A 239 14.75 -6.60 6.39
C ALA A 239 15.48 -5.75 7.44
N GLU A 240 16.77 -5.99 7.59
CA GLU A 240 17.65 -5.07 8.30
C GLU A 240 17.99 -3.87 7.41
N LYS A 241 18.11 -2.69 8.00
CA LYS A 241 18.52 -1.45 7.30
C LYS A 241 19.82 -1.61 6.52
N SER A 242 20.77 -2.39 7.03
CA SER A 242 22.06 -2.69 6.39
C SER A 242 21.93 -3.38 5.02
N ARG A 243 20.87 -4.16 4.83
CA ARG A 243 20.55 -4.86 3.57
C ARG A 243 19.73 -4.01 2.61
N CYS A 244 19.36 -2.80 3.02
CA CYS A 244 18.55 -1.90 2.24
C CYS A 244 19.36 -0.68 1.79
N ARG A 245 18.94 -0.09 0.68
CA ARG A 245 19.37 1.24 0.24
C ARG A 245 18.13 2.12 0.14
N LEU A 246 18.15 3.23 0.86
CA LEU A 246 17.08 4.22 0.80
C LEU A 246 17.14 4.92 -0.56
N ILE A 247 16.03 4.95 -1.28
CA ILE A 247 15.96 5.69 -2.54
C ILE A 247 15.64 7.16 -2.22
N PRO A 248 16.52 8.11 -2.59
CA PRO A 248 16.26 9.51 -2.30
C PRO A 248 15.07 10.06 -3.11
N ILE A 249 14.26 10.90 -2.46
CA ILE A 249 13.10 11.55 -3.08
C ILE A 249 13.56 12.68 -4.01
N LYS A 250 14.56 13.46 -3.56
CA LYS A 250 15.09 14.60 -4.30
C LYS A 250 16.42 14.19 -4.92
N MET A 251 16.39 13.96 -6.22
CA MET A 251 17.59 13.70 -7.02
C MET A 251 17.63 14.58 -8.26
N ASN A 252 18.83 15.02 -8.60
CA ASN A 252 19.11 15.69 -9.86
C ASN A 252 19.60 14.65 -10.86
N TYR A 253 18.81 14.47 -11.90
CA TYR A 253 19.05 13.57 -13.00
C TYR A 253 19.33 14.37 -14.25
N ASP A 254 20.38 14.00 -14.97
CA ASP A 254 20.73 14.59 -16.24
C ASP A 254 20.40 13.62 -17.39
N VAL A 255 19.96 14.17 -18.52
CA VAL A 255 19.70 13.35 -19.72
C VAL A 255 21.03 12.77 -20.21
N GLY A 256 21.03 11.47 -20.51
CA GLY A 256 22.23 10.71 -20.87
C GLY A 256 22.91 10.02 -19.69
N GLU A 257 22.56 10.36 -18.44
CA GLU A 257 23.08 9.68 -17.25
C GLU A 257 22.63 8.21 -17.20
N HIS A 258 23.51 7.33 -16.70
CA HIS A 258 23.21 5.92 -16.45
C HIS A 258 22.87 5.73 -14.97
N VAL A 259 21.76 5.04 -14.72
CA VAL A 259 21.17 4.87 -13.39
C VAL A 259 20.64 3.45 -13.19
N PHE A 260 20.33 3.11 -11.94
CA PHE A 260 19.42 2.02 -11.64
C PHE A 260 17.98 2.51 -11.78
N ALA A 261 17.12 1.72 -12.43
CA ALA A 261 15.70 2.00 -12.51
C ALA A 261 14.88 0.73 -12.23
N LYS A 262 13.76 0.87 -11.53
CA LYS A 262 12.86 -0.26 -11.26
C LYS A 262 12.11 -0.63 -12.53
N LEU A 263 12.38 -1.81 -13.05
CA LEU A 263 11.68 -2.41 -14.19
C LEU A 263 10.99 -3.69 -13.70
N GLY A 264 9.66 -3.66 -13.60
CA GLY A 264 8.90 -4.71 -12.91
C GLY A 264 9.09 -4.61 -11.40
N TYR A 265 9.68 -5.63 -10.78
CA TYR A 265 9.84 -5.73 -9.32
C TYR A 265 11.27 -5.46 -8.82
N THR A 266 12.23 -5.34 -9.73
CA THR A 266 13.66 -5.18 -9.43
C THR A 266 14.21 -3.89 -10.00
N PHE A 267 15.24 -3.35 -9.35
CA PHE A 267 16.09 -2.30 -9.89
C PHE A 267 17.10 -2.91 -10.85
N GLU A 268 17.06 -2.41 -12.07
CA GLU A 268 17.90 -2.81 -13.19
C GLU A 268 18.99 -1.77 -13.39
N ALA A 269 20.25 -2.22 -13.37
CA ALA A 269 21.41 -1.36 -13.65
C ALA A 269 21.44 -0.90 -15.11
N ASP A 270 22.28 0.10 -15.38
CA ASP A 270 22.65 0.56 -16.73
C ASP A 270 21.46 1.06 -17.57
N CYS A 271 20.50 1.71 -16.91
CA CYS A 271 19.38 2.37 -17.57
C CYS A 271 19.77 3.80 -17.94
N ARG A 272 19.65 4.18 -19.21
CA ARG A 272 20.02 5.53 -19.69
C ARG A 272 18.84 6.49 -19.58
N ILE A 273 19.02 7.64 -18.94
CA ILE A 273 17.98 8.67 -18.84
C ILE A 273 17.81 9.35 -20.19
N THR A 274 16.57 9.42 -20.66
CA THR A 274 16.19 10.07 -21.94
C THR A 274 15.37 11.33 -21.76
N LYS A 275 14.62 11.43 -20.65
CA LYS A 275 13.82 12.61 -20.30
C LYS A 275 13.55 12.62 -18.80
N VAL A 276 13.43 13.82 -18.23
CA VAL A 276 13.00 14.03 -16.85
C VAL A 276 11.88 15.07 -16.84
N ASP A 277 10.74 14.74 -16.23
CA ASP A 277 9.67 15.68 -15.92
C ASP A 277 9.46 15.69 -14.41
N LYS A 278 10.19 16.58 -13.72
CA LYS A 278 10.12 16.72 -12.27
C LYS A 278 8.75 17.22 -11.80
N ARG A 279 7.99 17.92 -12.65
CA ARG A 279 6.68 18.48 -12.29
C ARG A 279 5.67 17.37 -12.01
N VAL A 280 5.73 16.26 -12.75
CA VAL A 280 4.86 15.10 -12.53
C VAL A 280 5.61 13.89 -11.95
N GLY A 281 6.84 14.09 -11.51
CA GLY A 281 7.68 13.05 -10.88
C GLY A 281 7.97 11.85 -11.79
N ARG A 282 8.21 12.10 -13.07
CA ARG A 282 8.49 11.05 -14.07
C ARG A 282 9.90 11.16 -14.64
N VAL A 283 10.53 9.99 -14.79
CA VAL A 283 11.83 9.83 -15.45
C VAL A 283 11.64 8.80 -16.56
N TRP A 284 12.07 9.13 -17.77
CA TRP A 284 12.10 8.18 -18.88
C TRP A 284 13.50 7.58 -18.94
N VAL A 285 13.54 6.26 -18.88
CA VAL A 285 14.77 5.48 -18.95
C VAL A 285 14.71 4.53 -20.13
N GLU A 286 15.86 4.31 -20.76
CA GLU A 286 16.04 3.37 -21.86
C GLU A 286 16.96 2.23 -21.42
N LYS A 287 16.55 0.99 -21.65
CA LYS A 287 17.39 -0.21 -21.50
C LYS A 287 17.17 -1.10 -22.71
N ASN A 288 18.26 -1.54 -23.34
CA ASN A 288 18.23 -2.41 -24.53
C ASN A 288 17.28 -1.91 -25.65
N GLY A 289 17.28 -0.59 -25.92
CA GLY A 289 16.44 0.03 -26.95
C GLY A 289 14.95 0.16 -26.60
N THR A 290 14.54 -0.22 -25.38
CA THR A 290 13.17 -0.01 -24.88
C THR A 290 13.14 1.15 -23.91
N ALA A 291 12.32 2.16 -24.20
CA ALA A 291 12.12 3.31 -23.33
C ALA A 291 10.83 3.17 -22.51
N VAL A 292 10.92 3.41 -21.20
CA VAL A 292 9.78 3.37 -20.27
C VAL A 292 9.80 4.61 -19.37
N ALA A 293 8.60 5.08 -19.00
CA ALA A 293 8.45 6.12 -17.98
C ALA A 293 8.28 5.45 -16.61
N VAL A 294 9.09 5.84 -15.65
CA VAL A 294 9.04 5.35 -14.27
C VAL A 294 8.86 6.50 -13.29
N SER A 295 8.45 6.17 -12.06
CA SER A 295 8.42 7.11 -10.94
C SER A 295 9.83 7.64 -10.63
N ILE A 296 9.92 8.91 -10.22
CA ILE A 296 11.17 9.46 -9.66
C ILE A 296 11.63 8.72 -8.40
N LEU A 297 10.72 8.04 -7.69
CA LEU A 297 11.00 7.20 -6.52
C LEU A 297 11.48 5.78 -6.87
N ASP A 298 11.52 5.47 -8.16
CA ASP A 298 11.87 4.18 -8.75
C ASP A 298 13.15 4.30 -9.61
N VAL A 299 13.92 5.37 -9.40
CA VAL A 299 15.23 5.62 -10.04
C VAL A 299 16.24 6.01 -8.97
N VAL A 300 17.48 5.58 -9.13
CA VAL A 300 18.60 5.97 -8.26
C VAL A 300 19.92 5.86 -9.02
N LYS A 301 20.89 6.72 -8.72
CA LYS A 301 22.19 6.75 -9.42
C LYS A 301 22.99 5.49 -9.15
N ASP A 302 23.03 5.06 -7.90
CA ASP A 302 23.78 3.90 -7.48
C ASP A 302 23.07 3.13 -6.36
N LEU A 303 23.25 1.82 -6.39
CA LEU A 303 22.85 0.86 -5.35
C LEU A 303 24.03 0.01 -4.87
N THR A 304 25.14 0.04 -5.61
CA THR A 304 26.41 -0.55 -5.20
C THR A 304 27.18 0.46 -4.34
N ASP A 305 27.87 -0.03 -3.31
CA ASP A 305 28.66 0.83 -2.42
C ASP A 305 29.90 1.42 -3.10
#